data_AF-A0A539DUK2-F1
#
_entry.id   AF-A0A539DUK2-F1
#
_cell.length_a   1.000
_cell.length_b   1.000
_cell.length_c   1.000
_cell.angle_alpha   90.00
_cell.angle_beta   90.00
_cell.angle_gamma   90.00
#
_symmetry.space_group_name_H-M   'P 1'
#
loop_
_entity.id
_entity.type
_entity.pdbx_description
1 polymer ?
#
loop_
_entity_poly.entity_id
_entity_poly.type
_entity_poly.pdbx_seq_one_letter_code
_entity_poly.pdbx_strand_id
1 'polypeptide(L)' 'MPLLGQIPIERAVALGGDTGTPVALAGTGPAADAFRGIAQQVIDEIAPPTNMAGCTARMLSMVSAALDARDSGQASAS' A
#
# COMPACT_ATOMS: atom_id res chain seq x y z
N MET A 1 12.77 2.37 19.81
CA MET A 1 12.26 2.65 18.46
C MET A 1 12.04 4.14 18.34
N PRO A 2 12.51 4.81 17.26
CA PRO A 2 12.25 6.22 17.04
C PRO A 2 10.78 6.47 16.67
N LEU A 3 10.31 7.69 16.92
CA LEU A 3 8.97 8.13 16.53
C LEU A 3 8.93 8.41 15.02
N LEU A 4 7.90 7.90 14.33
CA LEU A 4 7.70 8.11 12.89
C LEU A 4 7.05 9.45 12.55
N GLY A 5 6.27 10.00 13.47
CA GLY A 5 5.58 11.28 13.29
C GLY A 5 4.51 11.47 14.36
N GLN A 6 3.82 12.60 14.27
CA GLN A 6 2.77 12.99 15.21
C GLN A 6 1.57 13.52 14.44
N ILE A 7 0.40 13.01 14.79
CA ILE A 7 -0.86 13.47 14.21
C ILE A 7 -1.53 14.42 15.19
N PRO A 8 -1.83 15.67 14.82
CA PRO A 8 -2.59 16.58 15.67
C PRO A 8 -4.02 16.07 15.88
N ILE A 9 -4.58 16.39 17.04
CA ILE A 9 -5.96 16.01 17.37
C ILE A 9 -6.93 16.92 16.61
N GLU A 10 -7.55 16.38 15.57
CA GLU A 10 -8.54 17.08 14.75
C GLU A 10 -9.81 16.25 14.61
N ARG A 11 -10.98 16.90 14.71
CA ARG A 11 -12.30 16.23 14.57
C ARG A 11 -12.44 15.48 13.23
N ALA A 12 -11.81 15.99 12.18
CA ALA A 12 -11.83 15.38 10.85
C ALA A 12 -11.28 13.94 10.84
N VAL A 13 -10.36 13.61 11.75
CA VAL A 13 -9.81 12.25 11.88
C VAL A 13 -10.89 11.27 12.34
N ALA A 14 -11.58 11.58 13.44
CA ALA A 14 -12.65 10.75 13.98
C ALA A 14 -13.81 10.61 12.98
N LEU A 15 -14.27 11.74 12.42
CA LEU A 15 -15.35 11.74 11.43
C LEU A 15 -15.00 10.90 10.18
N GLY A 16 -13.77 11.01 9.68
CA GLY A 16 -13.31 10.21 8.55
C GLY A 16 -13.28 8.72 8.85
N GLY A 17 -12.92 8.33 10.08
CA GLY A 17 -13.00 6.95 10.55
C GLY A 17 -14.44 6.44 10.63
N ASP A 18 -15.33 7.20 11.26
CA ASP A 18 -16.74 6.83 11.46
C ASP A 18 -17.51 6.71 10.14
N THR A 19 -17.18 7.55 9.16
CA THR A 19 -17.85 7.57 7.85
C THR A 19 -17.18 6.67 6.80
N GLY A 20 -16.03 6.06 7.12
CA GLY A 20 -15.25 5.31 6.15
C GLY A 20 -14.64 6.18 5.04
N THR A 21 -14.44 7.47 5.28
CA THR A 21 -13.77 8.41 4.37
C THR A 21 -12.52 9.00 5.03
N PRO A 22 -11.40 8.25 5.10
CA PRO A 22 -10.24 8.65 5.88
C PRO A 22 -9.64 9.99 5.44
N VAL A 23 -9.31 10.85 6.41
CA VAL A 23 -8.72 12.17 6.18
C VAL A 23 -7.38 12.10 5.42
N ALA A 24 -6.65 11.00 5.55
CA ALA A 24 -5.39 10.77 4.85
C ALA A 24 -5.54 10.70 3.31
N LEU A 25 -6.71 10.26 2.81
CA LEU A 25 -6.94 10.05 1.37
C LEU A 25 -7.47 11.31 0.68
N ALA A 26 -8.60 11.85 1.16
CA ALA A 26 -9.30 12.95 0.51
C ALA A 26 -9.44 14.20 1.41
N GLY A 27 -8.91 14.15 2.63
CA GLY A 27 -9.00 15.24 3.59
C GLY A 27 -7.91 16.30 3.42
N THR A 28 -8.18 17.46 4.00
CA THR A 28 -7.28 18.62 4.08
C THR A 28 -6.98 18.96 5.53
N GLY A 29 -5.89 19.71 5.75
CA GLY A 29 -5.51 20.22 7.07
C GLY A 29 -4.35 19.46 7.73
N PRO A 30 -3.89 19.92 8.89
CA PRO A 30 -2.68 19.44 9.55
C PRO A 30 -2.59 17.93 9.74
N ALA A 31 -3.65 17.25 10.17
CA ALA A 31 -3.66 15.80 10.35
C ALA A 31 -3.56 15.08 9.01
N ALA A 32 -4.24 15.57 7.97
CA ALA A 32 -4.19 15.02 6.63
C ALA A 32 -2.76 15.07 6.08
N ASP A 33 -2.11 16.22 6.23
CA ASP A 33 -0.73 16.43 5.79
C ASP A 33 0.27 15.61 6.60
N ALA A 34 0.09 15.50 7.92
CA ALA A 34 0.92 14.67 8.78
C ALA A 34 0.83 13.17 8.43
N PHE A 35 -0.37 12.65 8.16
CA PHE A 35 -0.52 11.26 7.71
C PHE A 35 0.21 11.01 6.38
N ARG A 36 0.07 11.92 5.41
CA ARG A 36 0.75 11.81 4.12
C ARG A 36 2.27 11.89 4.24
N GLY A 37 2.77 12.80 5.09
CA GLY A 37 4.20 12.92 5.37
C GLY A 37 4.78 11.66 6.00
N ILE A 38 4.10 11.06 6.98
CA ILE A 38 4.53 9.79 7.58
C ILE A 38 4.56 8.68 6.53
N ALA A 39 3.52 8.58 5.68
CA ALA A 39 3.48 7.56 4.63
C ALA A 39 4.62 7.72 3.61
N GLN A 40 4.93 8.95 3.21
CA GLN A 40 6.06 9.27 2.34
C GLN A 40 7.39 8.86 2.99
N GLN A 41 7.62 9.24 4.24
CA GLN A 41 8.84 8.85 4.96
C GLN A 41 9.00 7.33 5.06
N VAL A 42 7.89 6.61 5.29
CA VAL A 42 7.91 5.14 5.32
C VAL A 42 8.35 4.57 3.98
N ILE A 43 7.82 5.08 2.87
CA ILE A 43 8.10 4.60 1.52
C ILE A 43 9.51 4.97 1.06
N ASP A 44 9.98 6.16 1.41
CA ASP A 44 11.22 6.69 0.86
C ASP A 44 12.44 6.31 1.71
N GLU A 45 12.29 6.25 3.03
CA GLU A 45 13.44 6.13 3.95
C GLU A 45 13.43 4.85 4.79
N ILE A 46 12.27 4.47 5.33
CA ILE A 46 12.22 3.50 6.43
C ILE A 46 12.01 2.07 5.94
N ALA A 47 11.07 1.89 5.02
CA ALA A 47 10.69 0.61 4.45
C ALA A 47 10.50 0.76 2.94
N PRO A 48 11.58 1.12 2.20
CA PRO A 48 11.47 1.27 0.77
C PRO A 48 11.02 -0.03 0.11
N PRO A 49 10.18 0.03 -0.93
CA PRO A 49 9.75 -1.16 -1.65
C PRO A 49 10.96 -1.81 -2.34
N THR A 50 11.57 -2.78 -1.65
CA THR A 50 12.66 -3.59 -2.22
C THR A 50 12.15 -4.47 -3.35
N ASN A 51 13.07 -4.97 -4.18
CA ASN A 51 12.73 -5.95 -5.21
C ASN A 51 12.11 -7.21 -4.58
N MET A 52 10.78 -7.31 -4.65
CA MET A 52 9.98 -8.41 -4.07
C MET A 52 10.13 -9.74 -4.83
N ALA A 53 11.04 -9.83 -5.80
CA ALA A 53 11.37 -11.07 -6.50
C ALA A 53 11.78 -12.21 -5.55
N GLY A 54 12.36 -11.87 -4.40
CA GLY A 54 12.73 -12.83 -3.34
C GLY A 54 11.58 -13.25 -2.42
N CYS A 55 10.41 -12.62 -2.50
CA CYS A 55 9.28 -12.93 -1.65
C CYS A 55 8.56 -14.19 -2.17
N THR A 56 8.59 -15.27 -1.38
CA THR A 56 7.97 -16.56 -1.77
C THR A 56 6.50 -16.42 -2.13
N ALA A 57 5.76 -15.56 -1.43
CA ALA A 57 4.36 -15.25 -1.75
C ALA A 57 4.19 -14.72 -3.18
N ARG A 58 5.12 -13.89 -3.66
CA ARG A 58 5.10 -13.35 -5.02
C ARG A 58 5.66 -14.34 -6.04
N MET A 59 6.61 -15.20 -5.65
CA MET A 59 7.06 -16.32 -6.48
C MET A 59 5.91 -17.28 -6.81
N LEU A 60 5.09 -17.63 -5.82
CA LEU A 60 3.90 -18.47 -6.02
C LEU A 60 2.94 -17.87 -7.04
N SER A 61 2.64 -16.56 -6.94
CA SER A 61 1.79 -15.87 -7.92
C SER A 61 2.41 -15.80 -9.32
N MET A 62 3.74 -15.66 -9.43
CA MET A 62 4.42 -15.68 -10.74
C MET A 62 4.37 -17.07 -11.38
N VAL A 63 4.52 -18.13 -10.58
CA VAL A 63 4.39 -19.51 -11.05
C VAL A 63 2.97 -19.79 -11.53
N SER A 64 1.95 -19.40 -10.78
CA SER A 64 0.55 -19.60 -11.21
C SER A 64 0.26 -18.87 -12.52
N ALA A 65 0.66 -17.60 -12.64
CA ALA A 65 0.48 -16.83 -13.86
C ALA A 65 1.22 -17.44 -15.07
N ALA A 66 2.41 -18.01 -14.86
CA ALA A 66 3.16 -18.68 -15.91
C ALA A 66 2.46 -19.96 -16.39
N LEU A 67 1.86 -20.74 -15.48
CA LEU A 67 1.10 -21.95 -15.81
C LEU A 67 -0.16 -21.61 -16.61
N ASP A 68 -0.95 -20.63 -16.15
CA ASP A 68 -2.17 -20.18 -16.85
C ASP A 68 -1.86 -19.70 -18.29
N ALA A 69 -0.73 -19.02 -18.48
CA ALA A 69 -0.27 -18.59 -19.80
C ALA A 69 0.11 -19.77 -20.72
N ARG A 70 0.60 -20.89 -20.19
CA ARG A 70 0.90 -22.09 -20.99
C ARG A 70 -0.38 -22.80 -21.42
N ASP A 71 -1.34 -22.94 -20.50
CA ASP A 71 -2.60 -23.63 -20.77
C ASP A 71 -3.45 -22.88 -21.81
N SER A 72 -3.51 -21.55 -21.71
CA SER A 72 -4.19 -20.70 -22.70
C SER A 72 -3.52 -20.72 -24.09
N GLY A 73 -2.18 -20.84 -24.15
CA GLY A 73 -1.44 -21.00 -25.39
C GLY A 73 -1.63 -22.38 -26.04
N GLN A 74 -1.78 -23.44 -25.25
CA GLN A 74 -2.04 -24.80 -25.75
C GLN A 74 -3.47 -24.97 -26.25
N ALA A 75 -4.45 -24.34 -25.61
CA ALA A 75 -5.86 -24.34 -26.03
C ALA A 75 -6.10 -23.68 -27.41
N SER A 76 -5.22 -22.76 -27.83
CA SER A 76 -5.32 -22.07 -29.12
C SER A 76 -4.65 -22.83 -30.28
N ALA A 77 -3.94 -23.92 -29.99
CA ALA A 77 -3.20 -24.74 -30.97
C ALA A 77 -3.92 -26.07 -31.31
N SER A 78 -5.16 -26.26 -30.82
CA SER A 78 -6.04 -27.41 -31.11
C SER A 78 -7.28 -26.94 -31.88
#